data_AF-A0A6P1J9X0-F1
#
_entry.id   AF-A0A6P1J9X0-F1
#
_cell.length_a   1.000
_cell.length_b   1.000
_cell.length_c   1.000
_cell.angle_alpha   90.00
_cell.angle_beta   90.00
_cell.angle_gamma   90.00
#
_symmetry.space_group_name_H-M   'P 1'
#
loop_
_entity.id
_entity.type
_entity.pdbx_description
1 polymer ?
#
loop_
_entity_poly.entity_id
_entity_poly.type
_entity_poly.pdbx_seq_one_letter_code
_entity_poly.pdbx_strand_id
1 'polypeptide(L)' 'MTEDQPVHQFIALFEQKAQVLDAACVSPDPDAAIVMLAQWLDIRHEDLTEEDLIVLSDIGALLYRDGMSRRL' A
#
# COMPACT_ATOMS: atom_id res chain seq x y z
N MET A 1 -8.19 -26.95 7.38
CA MET A 1 -7.62 -26.21 6.25
C MET A 1 -7.71 -24.75 6.60
N THR A 2 -6.62 -24.18 7.11
CA THR A 2 -6.51 -22.77 7.52
C THR A 2 -5.63 -22.07 6.49
N GLU A 3 -6.21 -21.70 5.35
CA GLU A 3 -5.51 -20.92 4.30
C GLU A 3 -5.71 -19.40 4.47
N ASP A 4 -6.55 -18.96 5.41
CA ASP A 4 -6.85 -17.53 5.66
C ASP A 4 -5.88 -16.84 6.66
N GLN A 5 -5.07 -17.62 7.37
CA GLN A 5 -4.27 -17.14 8.50
C GLN A 5 -3.22 -16.06 8.17
N PRO A 6 -2.46 -16.11 7.05
CA PRO A 6 -1.44 -15.11 6.77
C PRO A 6 -2.04 -13.77 6.29
N VAL A 7 -3.11 -13.80 5.49
CA VAL A 7 -3.79 -12.58 5.02
C VAL A 7 -4.36 -11.81 6.20
N HIS A 8 -5.00 -12.48 7.15
CA HIS A 8 -5.50 -11.86 8.37
C HIS A 8 -4.39 -11.22 9.23
N GLN A 9 -3.18 -11.78 9.26
CA GLN A 9 -2.05 -11.18 10.00
C GLN A 9 -1.60 -9.87 9.37
N PHE A 10 -1.50 -9.79 8.04
CA PHE A 10 -1.12 -8.56 7.36
C PHE A 10 -2.22 -7.49 7.44
N ILE A 11 -3.49 -7.88 7.37
CA ILE A 11 -4.62 -6.96 7.63
C ILE A 11 -4.52 -6.38 9.04
N ALA A 12 -4.33 -7.22 10.07
CA ALA A 12 -4.17 -6.75 11.44
C ALA A 12 -2.96 -5.80 11.61
N LEU A 13 -1.86 -6.08 10.91
CA LEU A 13 -0.70 -5.18 10.88
C LEU A 13 -1.05 -3.83 10.23
N PHE A 14 -1.81 -3.83 9.12
CA PHE A 14 -2.25 -2.60 8.46
C PHE A 14 -3.16 -1.77 9.37
N GLU A 15 -4.10 -2.42 10.06
CA GLU A 15 -4.97 -1.78 11.05
C GLU A 15 -4.16 -1.13 12.18
N GLN A 16 -3.17 -1.87 12.73
CA GLN A 16 -2.30 -1.32 13.77
C GLN A 16 -1.50 -0.11 13.28
N LYS A 17 -0.95 -0.16 12.05
CA LYS A 17 -0.22 0.97 11.49
C LYS A 17 -1.12 2.18 11.23
N ALA A 18 -2.34 1.96 10.75
CA ALA A 18 -3.32 3.03 10.56
C ALA A 18 -3.64 3.73 11.89
N GLN A 19 -3.88 2.96 12.96
CA GLN A 19 -4.13 3.51 14.31
C GLN A 19 -2.96 4.39 14.81
N VAL A 20 -1.72 4.00 14.54
CA VAL A 20 -0.54 4.81 14.91
C VAL A 20 -0.49 6.12 14.11
N LEU A 21 -0.82 6.10 12.82
CA LEU A 21 -0.87 7.29 11.98
C LEU A 21 -1.99 8.25 12.42
N ASP A 22 -3.16 7.70 12.74
CA ASP A 22 -4.29 8.46 13.27
C ASP A 22 -3.94 9.12 14.61
N ALA A 23 -3.30 8.39 15.52
CA ALA A 23 -2.84 8.91 16.81
C ALA A 23 -1.78 10.01 16.67
N ALA A 24 -0.98 9.97 15.61
CA ALA A 24 0.00 10.99 15.28
C ALA A 24 -0.60 12.23 14.58
N CYS A 25 -1.93 12.26 14.36
CA CYS A 25 -2.63 13.30 13.58
C CYS A 25 -1.98 13.56 12.22
N VAL A 26 -1.38 12.52 11.62
CA VAL A 26 -0.79 12.63 10.28
C VAL A 26 -1.95 12.71 9.30
N SER A 27 -2.05 13.84 8.59
CA SER A 27 -3.06 13.98 7.53
C SER A 27 -2.82 12.87 6.49
N PRO A 28 -3.84 12.10 6.11
CA PRO A 28 -3.70 11.10 5.07
C PRO A 28 -3.34 11.81 3.76
N ASP A 29 -2.10 11.61 3.32
CA ASP A 29 -1.61 12.05 2.02
C ASP A 29 -1.51 10.83 1.10
N PRO A 30 -2.52 10.57 0.27
CA PRO A 30 -2.48 9.46 -0.68
C PRO A 30 -1.33 9.59 -1.68
N ASP A 31 -0.81 10.80 -1.92
CA ASP A 31 0.36 11.00 -2.77
C ASP A 31 1.64 10.50 -2.10
N ALA A 32 1.77 10.70 -0.80
CA ALA A 32 2.87 10.15 -0.03
C ALA A 32 2.90 8.61 -0.13
N ALA A 33 1.73 7.95 -0.06
CA ALA A 33 1.65 6.50 -0.20
C ALA A 33 2.08 6.02 -1.61
N ILE A 34 1.67 6.73 -2.66
CA ILE A 34 2.09 6.43 -4.05
C ILE A 34 3.59 6.61 -4.22
N VAL A 35 4.15 7.70 -3.70
CA VAL A 35 5.60 7.96 -3.77
C VAL A 35 6.38 6.90 -3.00
N MET A 36 5.93 6.51 -1.81
CA MET A 36 6.57 5.44 -1.03
C MET A 36 6.58 4.11 -1.79
N LEU A 37 5.46 3.74 -2.43
CA LEU A 37 5.38 2.52 -3.23
C LEU A 37 6.30 2.58 -4.47
N ALA A 38 6.29 3.70 -5.20
CA ALA A 38 7.13 3.90 -6.38
C ALA A 38 8.62 3.84 -6.04
N GLN A 39 9.04 4.49 -4.94
CA GLN A 39 10.43 4.43 -4.46
C GLN A 39 10.83 3.01 -4.06
N TRP A 40 9.94 2.28 -3.40
CA TRP A 40 10.23 0.90 -3.01
C TRP A 40 10.35 -0.03 -4.23
N LEU A 41 9.47 0.13 -5.22
CA LEU A 41 9.54 -0.60 -6.49
C LEU A 41 10.83 -0.30 -7.23
N ASP A 42 11.24 0.96 -7.33
CA ASP A 42 12.50 1.35 -7.97
C ASP A 42 13.70 0.62 -7.35
N ILE A 43 13.71 0.46 -6.02
CA ILE A 43 14.78 -0.23 -5.30
C ILE A 43 14.71 -1.76 -5.42
N ARG A 44 13.50 -2.34 -5.50
CA ARG A 44 13.28 -3.79 -5.34
C ARG A 44 12.79 -4.53 -6.57
N HIS A 45 12.47 -3.84 -7.67
CA HIS A 45 11.84 -4.47 -8.84
C HIS A 45 12.64 -5.63 -9.43
N GLU A 46 13.98 -5.64 -9.29
CA GLU A 46 14.83 -6.74 -9.75
C GLU A 46 14.65 -8.03 -8.93
N ASP A 47 14.20 -7.94 -7.68
CA ASP A 47 13.95 -9.07 -6.78
C ASP A 47 12.50 -9.61 -6.90
N LEU A 48 11.65 -8.95 -7.69
CA LEU A 48 10.22 -9.25 -7.79
C LEU A 48 9.92 -10.12 -9.01
N THR A 49 8.94 -11.01 -8.84
CA THR A 49 8.39 -11.73 -9.99
C THR A 49 7.49 -10.83 -10.82
N GLU A 50 7.21 -11.23 -12.06
CA GLU A 50 6.24 -10.52 -12.91
C GLU A 50 4.85 -10.46 -12.26
N GLU A 51 4.43 -11.52 -11.57
CA GLU A 51 3.15 -11.56 -10.83
C GLU A 51 3.13 -10.55 -9.68
N ASP A 52 4.23 -10.44 -8.92
CA ASP A 52 4.36 -9.44 -7.86
C ASP A 52 4.25 -8.02 -8.41
N LEU A 53 4.93 -7.75 -9.53
CA LEU A 53 4.89 -6.44 -10.20
C LEU A 53 3.48 -6.10 -10.68
N ILE A 54 2.73 -7.05 -11.23
CA ILE A 54 1.32 -6.86 -11.62
C ILE A 54 0.49 -6.43 -10.41
N VAL A 55 0.52 -7.20 -9.32
CA VAL A 55 -0.26 -6.90 -8.11
C VAL A 55 0.10 -5.53 -7.53
N LEU A 56 1.39 -5.20 -7.45
CA LEU A 56 1.85 -3.94 -6.91
C LEU A 56 1.51 -2.75 -7.82
N SER A 57 1.55 -2.95 -9.14
CA SER A 57 1.13 -1.93 -10.11
C SER A 57 -0.38 -1.65 -10.02
N ASP A 58 -1.20 -2.67 -9.79
CA ASP A 58 -2.64 -2.53 -9.56
C ASP A 58 -2.93 -1.76 -8.26
N ILE A 59 -2.21 -2.06 -7.18
CA ILE A 59 -2.30 -1.31 -5.92
C ILE A 59 -1.94 0.17 -6.17
N GLY A 60 -0.85 0.44 -6.88
CA GLY A 60 -0.43 1.80 -7.23
C GLY A 60 -1.48 2.55 -8.06
N ALA A 61 -2.12 1.88 -9.02
CA ALA A 61 -3.18 2.46 -9.83
C ALA A 61 -4.43 2.82 -9.02
N LEU A 62 -4.83 1.96 -8.06
CA LEU A 62 -5.95 2.23 -7.16
C LEU A 62 -5.67 3.45 -6.27
N LEU A 63 -4.47 3.54 -5.69
CA LEU A 63 -4.05 4.69 -4.88
C LEU A 63 -4.03 5.98 -5.70
N TYR A 64 -3.48 5.94 -6.92
CA TYR A 64 -3.41 7.10 -7.82
C TYR A 64 -4.80 7.61 -8.20
N ARG A 65 -5.72 6.70 -8.54
CA ARG A 65 -7.12 7.04 -8.87
C ARG A 65 -7.85 7.67 -7.68
N ASP A 66 -7.65 7.12 -6.49
CA ASP A 66 -8.27 7.65 -5.26
C ASP A 66 -7.72 9.04 -4.89
N GLY A 67 -6.40 9.23 -4.96
CA GLY A 67 -5.77 10.54 -4.76
C GLY A 67 -6.25 11.58 -5.76
N MET A 68 -6.38 11.22 -7.04
CA MET A 68 -6.94 12.11 -8.07
C MET A 68 -8.42 12.47 -7.79
N SER A 69 -9.20 11.51 -7.29
CA SER A 69 -10.63 11.73 -6.98
C SER A 69 -10.85 12.66 -5.77
N ARG A 70 -9.88 12.74 -4.85
CA ARG A 70 -9.92 13.68 -3.71
C ARG A 70 -9.45 15.09 -4.06
N ARG A 71 -8.73 15.25 -5.18
CA ARG A 71 -8.22 16.54 -5.67
C ARG A 71 -9.22 17.28 -6.57
N LEU A 72 -10.21 16.58 -7.13
CA LEU A 72 -11.30 17.12 -7.93
C LEU A 72 -12.51 17.46 -7.05
#